data_AF-M1P513-F1
#
_entry.id   AF-M1P513-F1
#
_cell.length_a   1.000
_cell.length_b   1.000
_cell.length_c   1.000
_cell.angle_alpha   90.00
_cell.angle_beta   90.00
_cell.angle_gamma   90.00
#
_symmetry.space_group_name_H-M   'P 1'
#
loop_
_entity.id
_entity.type
_entity.pdbx_description
1 polymer ?
#
loop_
_entity_poly.entity_id
_entity_poly.type
_entity_poly.pdbx_seq_one_letter_code
_entity_poly.pdbx_strand_id
1 'polypeptide(L)'
;MDDFLKTEYEQCFSLIKYYDERHQALVKYASGLSGAIPSLLLAIYQLSGNAEQFFWEFTFIISLVATIGLLSIFTVLIQTRLYFIYPVRQVNSIRRYSLEQLEENKFHNQMYLSTSFNAFKWTSSHTLLNFFVSMQVGIFTGLTAYVYMLLKYPQQCTITIAVIITVVFSLILFSASSLYLYVNSKYHPDKSVHKEKQQR
;
A
#
# COMPACT_ATOMS: atom_id res chain seq x y z
N MET A 1 3.03 20.91 32.53
CA MET A 1 3.73 20.03 31.58
C MET A 1 2.81 18.90 31.13
N ASP A 2 2.01 18.37 32.05
CA ASP A 2 1.03 17.30 31.81
C ASP A 2 -0.03 17.65 30.75
N ASP A 3 -0.54 18.89 30.73
CA ASP A 3 -1.53 19.32 29.73
C ASP A 3 -0.98 19.30 28.30
N PHE A 4 0.29 19.66 28.11
CA PHE A 4 0.94 19.62 26.80
C PHE A 4 1.09 18.16 26.33
N LEU A 5 1.64 17.29 27.18
CA LEU A 5 1.84 15.87 26.84
C LEU A 5 0.51 15.15 26.58
N LYS A 6 -0.53 15.48 27.34
CA LYS A 6 -1.89 14.98 27.11
C LYS A 6 -2.43 15.43 25.76
N THR A 7 -2.31 16.71 25.43
CA THR A 7 -2.76 17.26 24.15
C THR A 7 -2.02 16.60 22.97
N GLU A 8 -0.70 16.48 23.07
CA GLU A 8 0.15 15.81 22.08
C GLU A 8 -0.25 14.35 21.89
N TYR A 9 -0.52 13.64 22.99
CA TYR A 9 -1.00 12.25 22.96
C TYR A 9 -2.33 12.14 22.21
N GLU A 10 -3.30 13.00 22.52
CA GLU A 10 -4.62 12.99 21.88
C GLU A 10 -4.52 13.28 20.38
N GLN A 11 -3.70 14.25 19.99
CA GLN A 11 -3.44 14.60 18.59
C GLN A 11 -2.75 13.44 17.84
N CYS A 12 -1.68 12.86 18.39
CA CYS A 12 -1.01 11.72 17.77
C CYS A 12 -1.94 10.50 17.68
N PHE A 13 -2.76 10.25 18.70
CA PHE A 13 -3.73 9.17 18.68
C PHE A 13 -4.80 9.37 17.60
N SER A 14 -5.25 10.61 17.38
CA SER A 14 -6.16 10.93 16.28
C SER A 14 -5.53 10.69 14.90
N LEU A 15 -4.24 11.03 14.72
CA LEU A 15 -3.48 10.76 13.50
C LEU A 15 -3.33 9.25 13.23
N ILE A 16 -3.09 8.44 14.27
CA ILE A 16 -3.03 6.97 14.14
C ILE A 16 -4.33 6.44 13.55
N LYS A 17 -5.48 6.86 14.08
CA LYS A 17 -6.80 6.46 13.58
C LYS A 17 -7.00 6.90 12.13
N TYR A 18 -6.70 8.16 11.84
CA TYR A 18 -6.82 8.72 10.50
C TYR A 18 -6.02 7.92 9.47
N TYR A 19 -4.74 7.61 9.74
CA TYR A 19 -3.90 6.86 8.81
C TYR A 19 -4.35 5.40 8.64
N ASP A 20 -4.86 4.76 9.71
CA ASP A 20 -5.41 3.40 9.60
C ASP A 20 -6.69 3.38 8.74
N GLU A 21 -7.63 4.28 9.01
CA GLU A 21 -8.85 4.44 8.21
C GLU A 21 -8.53 4.77 6.75
N ARG A 22 -7.56 5.65 6.51
CA ARG A 22 -7.12 6.01 5.17
C ARG A 22 -6.51 4.82 4.44
N HIS A 23 -5.68 4.03 5.12
CA HIS A 23 -5.09 2.82 4.55
C HIS A 23 -6.18 1.82 4.13
N GLN A 24 -7.17 1.57 5.00
CA GLN A 24 -8.30 0.70 4.67
C GLN A 24 -9.15 1.24 3.51
N ALA A 25 -9.38 2.55 3.46
CA ALA A 25 -10.12 3.18 2.36
C ALA A 25 -9.40 3.01 1.01
N LEU A 26 -8.07 3.17 0.98
CA LEU A 26 -7.27 2.96 -0.23
C LEU A 26 -7.32 1.50 -0.71
N VAL A 27 -7.27 0.53 0.21
CA VAL A 27 -7.41 -0.89 -0.13
C VAL A 27 -8.79 -1.18 -0.70
N LYS A 28 -9.87 -0.68 -0.08
CA LYS A 28 -11.24 -0.83 -0.59
C LYS A 28 -11.40 -0.22 -1.98
N TYR A 29 -10.81 0.95 -2.21
CA TYR A 29 -10.83 1.60 -3.52
C TYR A 29 -10.08 0.78 -4.58
N ALA A 30 -8.89 0.25 -4.25
CA ALA A 30 -8.13 -0.63 -5.15
C ALA A 30 -8.93 -1.90 -5.51
N SER A 31 -9.56 -2.55 -4.53
CA SER A 31 -10.42 -3.71 -4.75
C SER A 31 -11.66 -3.38 -5.59
N GLY A 32 -12.32 -2.25 -5.31
CA GLY A 32 -13.48 -1.79 -6.07
C GLY A 32 -13.13 -1.51 -7.54
N LEU A 33 -12.02 -0.81 -7.78
CA LEU A 33 -11.49 -0.56 -9.12
C LEU A 33 -11.18 -1.88 -9.84
N SER A 34 -10.50 -2.80 -9.15
CA SER A 34 -10.13 -4.11 -9.70
C SER A 34 -11.35 -4.97 -10.06
N GLY A 35 -12.47 -4.85 -9.35
CA GLY A 35 -13.73 -5.52 -9.69
C GLY A 35 -14.53 -4.83 -10.80
N ALA A 36 -14.45 -3.50 -10.88
CA ALA A 36 -15.16 -2.71 -11.89
C ALA A 36 -14.59 -2.94 -13.30
N ILE A 37 -13.27 -3.10 -13.45
CA ILE A 37 -12.63 -3.23 -14.76
C ILE A 37 -13.07 -4.49 -15.52
N PRO A 38 -13.04 -5.71 -14.96
CA PRO A 38 -13.58 -6.89 -15.64
C PRO A 38 -15.05 -6.73 -16.04
N SER A 39 -15.86 -6.06 -15.21
CA SER A 39 -17.27 -5.78 -15.51
C SER A 39 -17.41 -4.83 -16.71
N LEU A 40 -16.56 -3.79 -16.78
CA LEU A 40 -16.50 -2.88 -17.92
C LEU A 40 -16.07 -3.60 -19.20
N LEU A 41 -15.05 -4.46 -19.13
CA LEU A 41 -14.58 -5.25 -20.27
C LEU A 41 -15.69 -6.20 -20.77
N LEU A 42 -16.40 -6.87 -19.86
CA LEU A 42 -17.53 -7.71 -20.22
C LEU A 42 -18.65 -6.91 -20.91
N ALA A 43 -18.96 -5.72 -20.41
CA ALA A 43 -19.94 -4.84 -21.02
C ALA A 43 -19.53 -4.39 -22.43
N ILE A 44 -18.24 -4.04 -22.64
CA ILE A 44 -17.69 -3.70 -23.96
C ILE A 44 -17.79 -4.90 -24.91
N TYR A 45 -17.49 -6.11 -24.44
CA TYR A 45 -17.60 -7.32 -25.24
C TYR A 45 -19.06 -7.60 -25.65
N GLN A 46 -20.02 -7.38 -24.75
CA GLN A 46 -21.44 -7.63 -25.01
C GLN A 46 -22.12 -6.56 -25.88
N LEU A 47 -21.49 -5.41 -26.13
CA LEU A 47 -22.09 -4.28 -26.84
C LEU A 47 -22.46 -4.56 -28.31
N SER A 48 -22.11 -5.72 -28.87
CA SER A 48 -22.43 -6.18 -30.24
C SER A 48 -21.93 -5.25 -31.37
N GLY A 49 -21.95 -5.74 -32.61
CA GLY A 49 -21.47 -4.99 -33.77
C GLY A 49 -19.94 -4.91 -33.88
N ASN A 50 -19.42 -3.76 -34.32
CA ASN A 50 -17.99 -3.59 -34.58
C ASN A 50 -17.11 -3.56 -33.32
N ALA A 51 -17.71 -3.51 -32.12
CA ALA A 51 -16.98 -3.47 -30.86
C ALA A 51 -16.12 -4.72 -30.61
N GLU A 52 -16.56 -5.88 -31.10
CA GLU A 52 -15.81 -7.14 -30.97
C GLU A 52 -14.45 -7.08 -31.68
N GLN A 53 -14.39 -6.40 -32.83
CA GLN A 53 -13.16 -6.27 -33.62
C GLN A 53 -12.06 -5.48 -32.89
N PHE A 54 -12.46 -4.53 -32.04
CA PHE A 54 -11.55 -3.65 -31.29
C PHE A 54 -11.43 -4.03 -29.81
N PHE A 55 -12.01 -5.16 -29.40
CA PHE A 55 -12.10 -5.54 -28.00
C PHE A 55 -10.74 -5.62 -27.32
N TRP A 56 -9.75 -6.18 -28.01
CA TRP A 56 -8.41 -6.35 -27.47
C TRP A 56 -7.66 -5.01 -27.35
N GLU A 57 -7.82 -4.10 -28.31
CA GLU A 57 -7.28 -2.75 -28.25
C GLU A 57 -7.86 -1.97 -27.06
N PHE A 58 -9.18 -2.05 -26.83
CA PHE A 58 -9.80 -1.46 -25.65
C PHE A 58 -9.30 -2.11 -24.36
N THR A 59 -9.19 -3.44 -24.33
CA THR A 59 -8.67 -4.17 -23.18
C THR A 59 -7.25 -3.71 -22.82
N PHE A 60 -6.38 -3.55 -23.83
CA PHE A 60 -5.02 -3.06 -23.65
C PHE A 60 -4.99 -1.66 -23.01
N ILE A 61 -5.78 -0.71 -23.53
CA ILE A 61 -5.82 0.66 -23.03
C ILE A 61 -6.36 0.67 -21.60
N ILE A 62 -7.48 -0.02 -21.34
CA ILE A 62 -8.13 -0.06 -20.02
C ILE A 62 -7.20 -0.74 -19.00
N SER A 63 -6.57 -1.86 -19.34
CA SER A 63 -5.66 -2.56 -18.43
C SER A 63 -4.40 -1.74 -18.14
N LEU A 64 -3.89 -0.99 -19.12
CA LEU A 64 -2.75 -0.09 -18.94
C LEU A 64 -3.09 1.07 -17.98
N VAL A 65 -4.22 1.74 -18.21
CA VAL A 65 -4.71 2.82 -17.34
C VAL A 65 -4.97 2.30 -15.92
N ALA A 66 -5.59 1.12 -15.80
CA ALA A 66 -5.82 0.45 -14.52
C ALA A 66 -4.51 0.15 -13.78
N THR A 67 -3.50 -0.35 -14.50
CA THR A 67 -2.18 -0.65 -13.94
C THR A 67 -1.54 0.61 -13.37
N ILE A 68 -1.55 1.71 -14.12
CA ILE A 68 -0.99 3.00 -13.68
C ILE A 68 -1.76 3.52 -12.46
N GLY A 69 -3.09 3.50 -12.50
CA GLY A 69 -3.94 3.95 -11.39
C GLY A 69 -3.71 3.15 -10.11
N LEU A 70 -3.66 1.81 -10.20
CA LEU A 70 -3.37 0.95 -9.06
C LEU A 70 -1.94 1.13 -8.54
N LEU A 71 -0.96 1.37 -9.41
CA LEU A 71 0.41 1.68 -9.00
C LEU A 71 0.49 3.00 -8.21
N SER A 72 -0.26 4.02 -8.63
CA SER A 72 -0.38 5.28 -7.89
C SER A 72 -1.03 5.06 -6.52
N ILE A 73 -2.14 4.32 -6.45
CA ILE A 73 -2.80 3.99 -5.18
C ILE A 73 -1.86 3.20 -4.26
N PHE A 74 -1.15 2.22 -4.80
CA PHE A 74 -0.18 1.41 -4.07
C PHE A 74 0.92 2.28 -3.47
N THR A 75 1.45 3.24 -4.24
CA THR A 75 2.46 4.19 -3.77
C THR A 75 1.95 5.01 -2.58
N VAL A 76 0.74 5.55 -2.67
CA VAL A 76 0.11 6.32 -1.57
C VAL A 76 -0.13 5.43 -0.34
N LEU A 77 -0.50 4.17 -0.54
CA LEU A 77 -0.73 3.20 0.52
C LEU A 77 0.57 2.86 1.28
N ILE A 78 1.70 2.72 0.58
CA ILE A 78 3.03 2.56 1.19
C ILE A 78 3.44 3.82 1.96
N GLN A 79 3.22 5.01 1.39
CA GLN A 79 3.49 6.28 2.09
C GLN A 79 2.64 6.41 3.35
N THR A 80 1.34 6.12 3.28
CA THR A 80 0.42 6.15 4.42
C THR A 80 0.91 5.23 5.54
N ARG A 81 1.42 4.04 5.20
CA ARG A 81 2.01 3.11 6.17
C ARG A 81 3.29 3.66 6.81
N LEU A 82 4.12 4.37 6.05
CA LEU A 82 5.30 5.03 6.58
C LEU A 82 4.90 6.17 7.54
N TYR A 83 3.95 7.03 7.16
CA TYR A 83 3.47 8.11 8.03
C TYR A 83 2.83 7.60 9.32
N PHE A 84 2.10 6.49 9.26
CA PHE A 84 1.46 5.87 10.41
C PHE A 84 2.44 5.57 11.56
N ILE A 85 3.70 5.23 11.27
CA ILE A 85 4.59 4.76 12.34
C ILE A 85 5.06 5.87 13.28
N TYR A 86 5.18 7.10 12.79
CA TYR A 86 5.68 8.22 13.59
C TYR A 86 4.78 8.56 14.78
N PRO A 87 3.46 8.81 14.59
CA PRO A 87 2.58 9.09 15.71
C PRO A 87 2.45 7.89 16.66
N VAL A 88 2.53 6.63 16.17
CA VAL A 88 2.55 5.46 17.07
C VAL A 88 3.77 5.45 17.98
N ARG A 89 4.96 5.79 17.45
CA ARG A 89 6.17 5.89 18.27
C ARG A 89 6.07 7.00 19.30
N GLN A 90 5.49 8.14 18.92
CA GLN A 90 5.27 9.28 19.82
C GLN A 90 4.25 8.96 20.92
N VAL A 91 3.16 8.30 20.58
CA VAL A 91 2.20 7.79 21.58
C VAL A 91 2.89 6.82 22.53
N ASN A 92 3.71 5.90 22.02
CA ASN A 92 4.43 4.94 22.88
C ASN A 92 5.48 5.62 23.78
N SER A 93 6.15 6.68 23.33
CA SER A 93 7.12 7.43 24.14
C SER A 93 6.45 8.18 25.28
N ILE A 94 5.34 8.89 25.00
CA ILE A 94 4.56 9.62 26.02
C ILE A 94 3.99 8.65 27.07
N ARG A 95 3.48 7.50 26.62
CA ARG A 95 2.97 6.46 27.52
C ARG A 95 4.05 5.87 28.40
N ARG A 96 5.23 5.60 27.84
CA ARG A 96 6.38 5.10 28.61
C ARG A 96 6.76 6.10 29.69
N TYR A 97 6.94 7.36 29.32
CA TYR A 97 7.24 8.44 30.26
C TYR A 97 6.20 8.53 31.39
N SER A 98 4.91 8.47 31.06
CA SER A 98 3.83 8.54 32.05
C SER A 98 3.80 7.33 32.98
N LEU A 99 4.13 6.13 32.47
CA LEU A 99 4.18 4.90 33.28
C LEU A 99 5.38 4.84 34.21
N GLU A 100 6.54 5.36 33.78
CA GLU A 100 7.74 5.50 34.61
C GLU A 100 7.50 6.47 35.79
N GLN A 101 6.61 7.45 35.63
CA GLN A 101 6.20 8.33 36.73
C GLN A 101 5.19 7.70 37.69
N LEU A 102 4.52 6.62 37.29
CA LEU A 102 3.48 5.94 38.07
C LEU A 102 4.03 4.78 38.91
N GLU A 103 5.36 4.69 39.11
CA GLU A 103 6.09 3.58 39.78
C GLU A 103 5.51 3.13 41.14
N GLU A 104 4.69 3.94 41.81
CA GLU A 104 4.01 3.58 43.06
C GLU A 104 2.78 2.66 42.87
N ASN A 105 2.22 2.56 41.66
CA ASN A 105 1.04 1.76 41.38
C ASN A 105 1.42 0.43 40.70
N LYS A 106 0.87 -0.69 41.19
CA LYS A 106 1.01 -2.06 40.65
C LYS A 106 0.36 -2.24 39.25
N PHE A 107 0.38 -1.21 38.41
CA PHE A 107 -0.26 -1.21 37.11
C PHE A 107 0.59 -1.97 36.09
N HIS A 108 0.18 -3.20 35.77
CA HIS A 108 0.78 -3.98 34.70
C HIS A 108 0.24 -3.55 33.33
N ASN A 109 0.95 -2.64 32.67
CA ASN A 109 0.62 -2.24 31.29
C ASN A 109 0.83 -3.43 30.32
N GLN A 110 -0.24 -3.83 29.63
CA GLN A 110 -0.23 -4.93 28.65
C GLN A 110 0.08 -4.46 27.22
N MET A 111 0.14 -3.15 26.99
CA MET A 111 0.29 -2.59 25.64
C MET A 111 1.74 -2.28 25.31
N TYR A 112 2.04 -2.22 24.01
CA TYR A 112 3.36 -1.87 23.51
C TYR A 112 3.84 -0.49 23.99
N LEU A 113 5.10 -0.43 24.41
CA LEU A 113 5.82 0.81 24.75
C LEU A 113 7.05 1.02 23.88
N SER A 114 7.35 0.10 22.95
CA SER A 114 8.55 0.20 22.12
C SER A 114 8.41 1.34 21.09
N THR A 115 9.47 2.12 20.94
CA THR A 115 9.58 3.22 19.97
C THR A 115 10.45 2.86 18.77
N SER A 116 11.17 1.73 18.84
CA SER A 116 12.18 1.31 17.86
C SER A 116 11.70 0.27 16.85
N PHE A 117 10.38 0.02 16.75
CA PHE A 117 9.86 -0.98 15.81
C PHE A 117 9.80 -0.45 14.37
N ASN A 118 9.86 -1.34 13.38
CA ASN A 118 9.85 -1.01 11.96
C ASN A 118 8.40 -0.88 11.39
N ALA A 119 8.22 -0.10 10.32
CA ALA A 119 6.94 0.04 9.62
C ALA A 119 6.55 -1.26 8.91
N PHE A 120 7.55 -2.00 8.43
CA PHE A 120 7.37 -3.32 7.86
C PHE A 120 7.41 -4.40 8.94
N LYS A 121 6.35 -5.22 8.98
CA LYS A 121 6.24 -6.39 9.85
C LYS A 121 5.58 -7.51 9.06
N TRP A 122 6.25 -8.65 8.90
CA TRP A 122 5.74 -9.77 8.11
C TRP A 122 4.37 -10.27 8.57
N THR A 123 4.15 -10.31 9.88
CA THR A 123 2.92 -10.82 10.51
C THR A 123 1.81 -9.76 10.63
N SER A 124 1.99 -8.56 10.07
CA SER A 124 1.00 -7.50 10.13
C SER A 124 -0.08 -7.67 9.07
N SER A 125 -1.34 -7.44 9.43
CA SER A 125 -2.46 -7.37 8.49
C SER A 125 -2.19 -6.39 7.34
N HIS A 126 -1.65 -5.20 7.63
CA HIS A 126 -1.22 -4.25 6.61
C HIS A 126 -0.25 -4.81 5.57
N THR A 127 0.71 -5.63 5.98
CA THR A 127 1.66 -6.24 5.03
C THR A 127 0.94 -7.20 4.08
N LEU A 128 -0.01 -7.97 4.61
CA LEU A 128 -0.86 -8.84 3.80
C LEU A 128 -1.75 -8.03 2.84
N LEU A 129 -2.34 -6.93 3.29
CA LEU A 129 -3.13 -6.04 2.44
C LEU A 129 -2.27 -5.43 1.32
N ASN A 130 -1.07 -4.96 1.64
CA ASN A 130 -0.12 -4.44 0.65
C ASN A 130 0.23 -5.53 -0.38
N PHE A 131 0.45 -6.76 0.07
CA PHE A 131 0.69 -7.89 -0.83
C PHE A 131 -0.48 -8.11 -1.79
N PHE A 132 -1.72 -8.12 -1.31
CA PHE A 132 -2.89 -8.27 -2.18
C PHE A 132 -3.06 -7.12 -3.18
N VAL A 133 -2.83 -5.87 -2.78
CA VAL A 133 -2.86 -4.74 -3.73
C VAL A 133 -1.74 -4.87 -4.77
N SER A 134 -0.54 -5.34 -4.38
CA SER A 134 0.55 -5.59 -5.33
C SER A 134 0.20 -6.69 -6.34
N MET A 135 -0.52 -7.73 -5.92
CA MET A 135 -1.05 -8.76 -6.82
C MET A 135 -2.09 -8.20 -7.79
N GLN A 136 -2.98 -7.31 -7.34
CA GLN A 136 -3.93 -6.64 -8.23
C GLN A 136 -3.20 -5.84 -9.32
N VAL A 137 -2.18 -5.06 -8.95
CA VAL A 137 -1.33 -4.35 -9.92
C VAL A 137 -0.71 -5.35 -10.91
N GLY A 138 -0.12 -6.43 -10.40
CA GLY A 138 0.49 -7.47 -11.24
C GLY A 138 -0.48 -8.11 -12.22
N ILE A 139 -1.74 -8.37 -11.83
CA ILE A 139 -2.77 -8.96 -12.70
C ILE A 139 -3.04 -8.03 -13.89
N PHE A 140 -3.21 -6.73 -13.66
CA PHE A 140 -3.45 -5.78 -14.75
C PHE A 140 -2.19 -5.56 -15.61
N THR A 141 -0.99 -5.60 -15.04
CA THR A 141 0.27 -5.62 -15.80
C THR A 141 0.35 -6.85 -16.71
N GLY A 142 0.05 -8.02 -16.17
CA GLY A 142 0.04 -9.28 -16.91
C GLY A 142 -1.01 -9.31 -18.01
N LEU A 143 -2.21 -8.80 -17.74
CA LEU A 143 -3.26 -8.64 -18.75
C LEU A 143 -2.80 -7.69 -19.87
N THR A 144 -2.21 -6.55 -19.53
CA THR A 144 -1.67 -5.60 -20.51
C THR A 144 -0.60 -6.27 -21.40
N ALA A 145 0.32 -7.02 -20.79
CA ALA A 145 1.36 -7.74 -21.51
C ALA A 145 0.77 -8.85 -22.41
N TYR A 146 -0.22 -9.61 -21.91
CA TYR A 146 -0.92 -10.63 -22.69
C TYR A 146 -1.53 -10.04 -23.95
N VAL A 147 -2.30 -8.96 -23.79
CA VAL A 147 -2.99 -8.32 -24.92
C VAL A 147 -2.00 -7.69 -25.89
N TYR A 148 -0.93 -7.08 -25.41
CA TYR A 148 0.15 -6.58 -26.27
C TYR A 148 0.76 -7.69 -27.13
N MET A 149 1.07 -8.85 -26.53
CA MET A 149 1.61 -10.01 -27.24
C MET A 149 0.60 -10.58 -28.22
N LEU A 150 -0.69 -10.62 -27.86
CA LEU A 150 -1.76 -11.07 -28.76
C LEU A 150 -1.86 -10.19 -30.00
N LEU A 151 -1.80 -8.87 -29.85
CA LEU A 151 -1.91 -7.90 -30.94
C LEU A 151 -0.67 -7.87 -31.85
N LYS A 152 0.54 -8.11 -31.31
CA LYS A 152 1.80 -8.03 -32.07
C LYS A 152 2.33 -9.37 -32.58
N TYR A 153 2.20 -10.43 -31.77
CA TYR A 153 2.81 -11.73 -32.00
C TYR A 153 1.82 -12.88 -31.67
N PRO A 154 0.68 -12.98 -32.37
CA PRO A 154 -0.39 -13.91 -32.00
C PRO A 154 0.05 -15.37 -31.94
N GLN A 155 0.99 -15.78 -32.80
CA GLN A 155 1.52 -17.15 -32.85
C GLN A 155 2.36 -17.54 -31.62
N GLN A 156 2.89 -16.56 -30.89
CA GLN A 156 3.75 -16.77 -29.71
C GLN A 156 3.01 -16.47 -28.40
N CYS A 157 1.76 -16.02 -28.48
CA CYS A 157 1.00 -15.60 -27.32
C CYS A 157 0.58 -16.83 -26.49
N THR A 158 1.19 -16.99 -25.31
CA THR A 158 0.83 -18.03 -24.35
C THR A 158 0.43 -17.38 -23.02
N ILE A 159 -0.66 -17.86 -22.42
CA ILE A 159 -1.16 -17.38 -21.13
C ILE A 159 -0.08 -17.53 -20.04
N THR A 160 0.77 -18.55 -20.15
CA THR A 160 1.88 -18.82 -19.23
C THR A 160 2.82 -17.63 -19.08
N ILE A 161 3.17 -16.95 -20.18
CA ILE A 161 4.04 -15.77 -20.14
C ILE A 161 3.39 -14.64 -19.32
N ALA A 162 2.09 -14.40 -19.52
CA ALA A 162 1.35 -13.37 -18.79
C ALA A 162 1.23 -13.68 -17.29
N VAL A 163 1.03 -14.94 -16.93
CA VAL A 163 1.00 -15.40 -15.52
C VAL A 163 2.38 -15.22 -14.88
N ILE A 164 3.46 -15.56 -15.58
CA ILE A 164 4.82 -15.35 -15.09
C ILE A 164 5.08 -13.87 -14.85
N ILE A 165 4.73 -13.00 -15.81
CA ILE A 165 4.87 -11.54 -15.68
C ILE A 165 4.07 -11.04 -14.47
N THR A 166 2.84 -11.52 -14.28
CA THR A 166 1.98 -11.17 -13.14
C THR A 166 2.67 -11.47 -11.81
N VAL A 167 3.14 -12.71 -11.63
CA VAL A 167 3.77 -13.17 -10.38
C VAL A 167 5.08 -12.42 -10.13
N VAL A 168 5.95 -12.35 -11.14
CA VAL A 168 7.27 -11.69 -11.01
C VAL A 168 7.10 -10.21 -10.71
N PHE A 169 6.22 -9.50 -11.43
CA PHE A 169 5.99 -8.08 -11.20
C PHE A 169 5.42 -7.81 -9.80
N SER A 170 4.46 -8.62 -9.35
CA SER A 170 3.89 -8.51 -8.00
C SER A 170 4.95 -8.70 -6.92
N LEU A 171 5.80 -9.72 -7.06
CA LEU A 171 6.88 -10.02 -6.11
C LEU A 171 7.94 -8.91 -6.08
N ILE A 172 8.34 -8.38 -7.25
CA ILE A 172 9.28 -7.26 -7.33
C ILE A 172 8.69 -6.03 -6.64
N LEU A 173 7.45 -5.67 -6.94
CA LEU A 173 6.77 -4.50 -6.38
C LEU A 173 6.60 -4.62 -4.85
N PHE A 174 6.18 -5.79 -4.37
CA PHE A 174 6.05 -6.06 -2.95
C PHE A 174 7.41 -6.06 -2.23
N SER A 175 8.44 -6.67 -2.83
CA SER A 175 9.79 -6.71 -2.23
C SER A 175 10.42 -5.32 -2.18
N ALA A 176 10.30 -4.53 -3.25
CA ALA A 176 10.79 -3.17 -3.32
C ALA A 176 10.11 -2.27 -2.28
N SER A 177 8.78 -2.37 -2.13
CA SER A 177 8.04 -1.60 -1.12
C SER A 177 8.34 -2.06 0.30
N SER A 178 8.52 -3.35 0.54
CA SER A 178 8.92 -3.91 1.83
C SER A 178 10.32 -3.43 2.24
N LEU A 179 11.27 -3.44 1.31
CA LEU A 179 12.61 -2.89 1.51
C LEU A 179 12.55 -1.38 1.78
N TYR A 180 11.74 -0.64 1.01
CA TYR A 180 11.53 0.79 1.20
C TYR A 180 11.00 1.11 2.61
N LEU A 181 9.97 0.41 3.08
CA LEU A 181 9.43 0.56 4.44
C LEU A 181 10.46 0.17 5.50
N TYR A 182 11.22 -0.90 5.25
CA TYR A 182 12.24 -1.38 6.17
C TYR A 182 13.38 -0.36 6.37
N VAL A 183 13.88 0.22 5.27
CA VAL A 183 14.98 1.18 5.29
C VAL A 183 14.52 2.53 5.83
N ASN A 184 13.44 3.10 5.27
CA ASN A 184 13.06 4.48 5.58
C ASN A 184 12.40 4.63 6.95
N SER A 185 11.77 3.59 7.49
CA SER A 185 11.16 3.72 8.82
C SER A 185 12.18 3.87 9.95
N LYS A 186 13.48 3.62 9.74
CA LYS A 186 14.50 3.79 10.78
C LYS A 186 14.81 5.26 11.11
N TYR A 187 14.50 6.19 10.22
CA TYR A 187 14.85 7.60 10.39
C TYR A 187 13.70 8.40 11.02
N HIS A 188 13.99 9.63 11.47
CA HIS A 188 12.98 10.61 11.86
C HIS A 188 12.07 11.00 10.68
N PRO A 189 10.83 11.43 10.92
CA PRO A 189 9.87 11.74 9.85
C PRO A 189 10.44 12.70 8.81
N ASP A 190 11.12 13.77 9.25
CA ASP A 190 11.72 14.78 8.35
C ASP A 190 12.78 14.19 7.41
N LYS A 191 13.61 13.28 7.92
CA LYS A 191 14.63 12.61 7.11
C LYS A 191 14.04 11.51 6.23
N SER A 192 13.00 10.83 6.71
CA SER A 192 12.40 9.68 6.03
C SER A 192 11.49 10.08 4.88
N VAL A 193 10.82 11.24 5.03
CA VAL A 193 9.79 11.72 4.13
C VAL A 193 10.30 12.90 3.32
N HIS A 194 10.85 13.93 3.99
CA HIS A 194 11.20 15.20 3.35
C HIS A 194 12.65 15.24 2.82
N LYS A 195 13.45 14.20 3.12
CA LYS A 195 14.87 14.09 2.73
C LYS A 195 15.68 15.34 3.12
N GLU A 196 15.33 16.00 4.22
CA GLU A 196 16.11 17.14 4.69
C GLU A 196 17.54 16.69 5.00
N LYS A 197 18.50 17.27 4.28
CA LYS A 197 19.92 17.08 4.57
C LYS A 197 20.18 17.73 5.93
N GLN A 198 20.75 16.97 6.86
CA GLN A 198 21.32 17.54 8.07
C GLN A 198 22.23 18.70 7.67
N GLN A 199 21.83 19.93 7.99
CA GLN A 199 22.80 20.99 8.19
C GLN A 199 23.63 20.53 9.39
N ARG A 200 24.81 19.98 9.08
CA ARG A 200 25.84 19.68 10.08
C ARG A 200 26.49 20.97 10.53
#